data_AF-A0A0F9VCP4-F1
#
_entry.id   AF-A0A0F9VCP4-F1
#
_cell.length_a   1.000
_cell.length_b   1.000
_cell.length_c   1.000
_cell.angle_alpha   90.00
_cell.angle_beta   90.00
_cell.angle_gamma   90.00
#
_symmetry.space_group_name_H-M   'P 1'
#
loop_
_entity.id
_entity.type
_entity.pdbx_description
1 polymer ?
#
loop_
_entity_poly.entity_id
_entity_poly.type
_entity_poly.pdbx_seq_one_letter_code
_entity_poly.pdbx_strand_id
1 'polypeptide(L)'
;MNSPLRAAVRYAWLGWRNDLVDTLTGYGVDEHRAAALASWVALNTQEHGGKLSECLRECNDLVAFGGGTHVEFAEAQLEEQSRRRADFRLSLRAAARGIWTGQLSANAARNTMLLAIHRRYTNAWHEGMRRVGLKPEDMTVVEAMALNTAILSAGRHVTRFVAWAEMRTRADGVLLRTLWPRVETWINGYDAVVNRATAMAGKDEKLEWRLGVAEHCSSCLRLNGKVKRASWWASNGILPRQPNASYLVCRGFNCKCVLLSTEKPLSRGRMPKLP
;
A
#
# COMPACT_ATOMS: atom_id res chain seq x y z
N MET A 1 -8.48 -2.95 25.71
CA MET A 1 -8.42 -1.92 24.66
C MET A 1 -9.51 -0.88 24.89
N ASN A 2 -9.14 0.37 25.16
CA ASN A 2 -10.05 1.51 25.30
C ASN A 2 -10.32 2.11 23.92
N SER A 3 -11.42 1.72 23.28
CA SER A 3 -11.82 2.29 22.00
C SER A 3 -12.51 3.65 22.22
N PRO A 4 -12.10 4.73 21.52
CA PRO A 4 -12.76 6.05 21.59
C PRO A 4 -14.25 6.00 21.25
N LEU A 5 -14.70 5.01 20.47
CA LEU A 5 -16.12 4.76 20.17
C LEU A 5 -16.95 4.45 21.44
N ARG A 6 -16.38 3.74 22.43
CA ARG A 6 -17.11 3.45 23.69
C ARG A 6 -17.35 4.69 24.54
N ALA A 7 -16.39 5.62 24.54
CA ALA A 7 -16.53 6.89 25.25
C ALA A 7 -17.56 7.80 24.55
N ALA A 8 -17.51 7.86 23.22
CA ALA A 8 -18.44 8.64 22.40
C ALA A 8 -19.90 8.19 22.57
N VAL A 9 -20.17 6.88 22.53
CA VAL A 9 -21.54 6.34 22.75
C VAL A 9 -22.03 6.57 24.18
N ARG A 10 -21.14 6.53 25.19
CA ARG A 10 -21.51 6.89 26.58
C ARG A 10 -21.84 8.38 26.73
N TYR A 11 -21.11 9.26 26.05
CA TYR A 11 -21.33 10.71 26.12
C TYR A 11 -22.61 11.13 25.37
N ALA A 12 -22.84 10.60 24.17
CA ALA A 12 -24.03 10.90 23.37
C ALA A 12 -25.34 10.30 23.92
N TRP A 13 -25.29 9.43 24.94
CA TRP A 13 -26.49 8.91 25.59
C TRP A 13 -27.06 9.86 26.65
N LEU A 14 -26.24 10.77 27.19
CA LEU A 14 -26.69 11.76 28.17
C LEU A 14 -27.41 12.96 27.53
N GLY A 15 -27.44 13.05 26.20
CA GLY A 15 -28.16 14.05 25.43
C GLY A 15 -28.72 13.44 24.14
N TRP A 16 -30.05 13.41 24.04
CA TRP A 16 -30.92 13.23 22.86
C TRP A 16 -30.36 12.52 21.59
N ARG A 17 -31.16 11.57 21.08
CA ARG A 17 -30.99 10.70 19.89
C ARG A 17 -30.25 11.29 18.66
N ASN A 18 -30.34 12.60 18.42
CA ASN A 18 -29.67 13.27 17.30
C ASN A 18 -28.14 13.36 17.49
N ASP A 19 -27.66 13.53 18.73
CA ASP A 19 -26.23 13.66 19.04
C ASP A 19 -25.47 12.36 18.74
N LEU A 20 -26.13 11.20 18.88
CA LEU A 20 -25.51 9.90 18.59
C LEU A 20 -25.31 9.68 17.08
N VAL A 21 -26.25 10.12 16.25
CA VAL A 21 -26.12 10.00 14.79
C VAL A 21 -24.99 10.91 14.30
N ASP A 22 -24.96 12.17 14.73
CA ASP A 22 -23.92 13.14 14.37
C ASP A 22 -22.53 12.72 14.87
N THR A 23 -22.46 12.13 16.06
CA THR A 23 -21.21 11.59 16.60
C THR A 23 -20.71 10.43 15.73
N LEU A 24 -21.57 9.47 15.37
CA LEU A 24 -21.19 8.30 14.58
C LEU A 24 -20.81 8.68 13.14
N THR A 25 -21.51 9.64 12.52
CA THR A 25 -21.15 10.15 11.19
C THR A 25 -19.83 10.93 11.23
N GLY A 26 -19.54 11.63 12.31
CA GLY A 26 -18.22 12.25 12.57
C GLY A 26 -17.06 11.25 12.62
N TYR A 27 -17.34 9.99 12.96
CA TYR A 27 -16.37 8.88 12.91
C TYR A 27 -16.40 8.10 11.58
N GLY A 28 -17.13 8.58 10.57
CA GLY A 28 -17.19 7.98 9.23
C GLY A 28 -18.17 6.83 9.07
N VAL A 29 -19.09 6.63 10.03
CA VAL A 29 -20.22 5.71 9.85
C VAL A 29 -21.23 6.35 8.91
N ASP A 30 -21.70 5.61 7.91
CA ASP A 30 -22.76 6.06 7.00
C ASP A 30 -24.04 6.48 7.77
N GLU A 31 -24.71 7.53 7.31
CA GLU A 31 -25.83 8.16 8.01
C GLU A 31 -27.03 7.21 8.22
N HIS A 32 -27.34 6.36 7.23
CA HIS A 32 -28.40 5.36 7.38
C HIS A 32 -28.05 4.29 8.42
N ARG A 33 -26.78 3.88 8.48
CA ARG A 33 -26.29 2.94 9.50
C ARG A 33 -26.27 3.59 10.89
N ALA A 34 -25.85 4.85 10.99
CA ALA A 34 -25.87 5.60 12.25
C ALA A 34 -27.30 5.78 12.79
N ALA A 35 -28.25 6.13 11.92
CA ALA A 35 -29.67 6.25 12.27
C ALA A 35 -30.32 4.91 12.68
N ALA A 36 -29.96 3.82 11.99
CA ALA A 36 -30.41 2.48 12.35
C ALA A 36 -29.87 2.04 13.72
N LEU A 37 -28.58 2.29 13.99
CA LEU A 37 -27.95 1.99 15.28
C LEU A 37 -28.61 2.79 16.41
N ALA A 38 -28.82 4.09 16.20
CA ALA A 38 -29.47 4.96 17.18
C ALA A 38 -30.91 4.52 17.48
N SER A 39 -31.64 4.04 16.46
CA SER A 39 -32.99 3.52 16.62
C SER A 39 -33.03 2.18 17.36
N TRP A 40 -32.11 1.27 17.05
CA TRP A 40 -31.97 -0.02 17.73
C TRP A 40 -31.60 0.16 19.20
N VAL A 41 -30.63 1.03 19.51
CA VAL A 41 -30.25 1.33 20.90
C VAL A 41 -31.44 1.90 21.67
N ALA A 42 -32.19 2.83 21.09
CA ALA A 42 -33.36 3.44 21.74
C ALA A 42 -34.45 2.41 22.07
N LEU A 43 -34.76 1.50 21.14
CA LEU A 43 -35.74 0.43 21.33
C LEU A 43 -35.31 -0.55 22.43
N ASN A 44 -34.07 -1.03 22.40
CA ASN A 44 -33.61 -2.06 23.35
C ASN A 44 -33.33 -1.51 24.76
N THR A 45 -33.02 -0.21 24.91
CA THR A 45 -32.93 0.39 26.27
C THR A 45 -34.24 0.37 27.05
N GLN A 46 -35.40 0.35 26.37
CA GLN A 46 -36.70 0.24 27.04
C GLN A 46 -36.94 -1.20 27.54
N GLU A 47 -36.51 -2.22 26.79
CA GLU A 47 -36.72 -3.62 27.15
C GLU A 47 -35.76 -4.10 28.26
N HIS A 48 -34.54 -3.56 28.32
CA HIS A 48 -33.52 -3.97 29.32
C HIS A 48 -33.52 -3.11 30.60
N GLY A 49 -34.58 -2.36 30.89
CA GLY A 49 -34.70 -1.57 32.12
C GLY A 49 -33.57 -0.55 32.32
N GLY A 50 -33.07 0.05 31.23
CA GLY A 50 -32.02 1.08 31.28
C GLY A 50 -30.59 0.56 31.52
N LYS A 51 -30.33 -0.75 31.47
CA LYS A 51 -28.97 -1.30 31.57
C LYS A 51 -28.19 -1.14 30.26
N LEU A 52 -27.65 0.06 30.05
CA LEU A 52 -26.84 0.44 28.88
C LEU A 52 -25.66 -0.52 28.63
N SER A 53 -25.08 -1.11 29.68
CA SER A 53 -23.95 -2.06 29.54
C SER A 53 -24.31 -3.37 28.86
N GLU A 54 -25.55 -3.86 29.02
CA GLU A 54 -26.02 -5.08 28.32
C GLU A 54 -26.32 -4.78 26.86
N CYS A 55 -27.00 -3.66 26.59
CA CYS A 55 -27.31 -3.18 25.24
C CYS A 55 -26.03 -2.90 24.42
N LEU A 56 -25.01 -2.29 25.03
CA LEU A 56 -23.70 -2.05 24.40
C LEU A 56 -22.94 -3.34 24.09
N ARG A 57 -23.15 -4.41 24.86
CA ARG A 57 -22.51 -5.71 24.63
C ARG A 57 -23.16 -6.40 23.42
N GLU A 58 -24.48 -6.41 23.34
CA GLU A 58 -25.22 -6.93 22.18
C GLU A 58 -24.99 -6.12 20.91
N CYS A 59 -24.86 -4.79 21.03
CA CYS A 59 -24.51 -3.94 19.89
C CYS A 59 -23.10 -4.27 19.35
N ASN A 60 -22.17 -4.62 20.23
CA ASN A 60 -20.81 -5.04 19.86
C ASN A 60 -20.83 -6.38 19.10
N ASP A 61 -21.75 -7.28 19.48
CA ASP A 61 -21.97 -8.56 18.79
C ASP A 61 -22.68 -8.35 17.43
N LEU A 62 -23.60 -7.39 17.32
CA LEU A 62 -24.24 -7.02 16.05
C LEU A 62 -23.28 -6.33 15.06
N VAL A 63 -22.37 -5.49 15.55
CA VAL A 63 -21.28 -4.94 14.73
C VAL A 63 -20.33 -6.06 14.26
N ALA A 64 -20.11 -7.09 15.08
CA ALA A 64 -19.37 -8.29 14.68
C ALA A 64 -20.11 -9.12 13.62
N PHE A 65 -21.45 -9.20 13.67
CA PHE A 65 -22.26 -9.97 12.72
C PHE A 65 -22.53 -9.27 11.37
N GLY A 66 -22.48 -7.93 11.30
CA GLY A 66 -22.83 -7.17 10.09
C GLY A 66 -21.73 -6.31 9.46
N GLY A 67 -20.54 -6.23 10.07
CA GLY A 67 -19.49 -5.27 9.66
C GLY A 67 -18.04 -5.74 9.82
N GLY A 68 -17.79 -6.94 10.36
CA GLY A 68 -16.43 -7.43 10.61
C GLY A 68 -15.60 -7.72 9.36
N THR A 69 -16.20 -7.85 8.18
CA THR A 69 -15.50 -8.45 7.04
C THR A 69 -14.57 -7.53 6.26
N HIS A 70 -14.74 -6.20 6.30
CA HIS A 70 -13.95 -5.30 5.46
C HIS A 70 -12.71 -4.72 6.16
N VAL A 71 -12.83 -4.31 7.42
CA VAL A 71 -11.70 -3.71 8.16
C VAL A 71 -10.70 -4.78 8.57
N GLU A 72 -11.16 -5.91 9.12
CA GLU A 72 -10.30 -7.03 9.51
C GLU A 72 -9.56 -7.61 8.29
N PHE A 73 -10.25 -7.71 7.15
CA PHE A 73 -9.62 -8.15 5.91
C PHE A 73 -8.57 -7.15 5.39
N ALA A 74 -8.85 -5.85 5.46
CA ALA A 74 -7.89 -4.82 5.05
C ALA A 74 -6.64 -4.81 5.95
N GLU A 75 -6.81 -4.94 7.26
CA GLU A 75 -5.71 -5.04 8.23
C GLU A 75 -4.87 -6.30 7.98
N ALA A 76 -5.50 -7.47 7.85
CA ALA A 76 -4.80 -8.71 7.53
C ALA A 76 -4.03 -8.61 6.18
N GLN A 77 -4.60 -7.94 5.18
CA GLN A 77 -3.91 -7.67 3.92
C GLN A 77 -2.69 -6.76 4.10
N LEU A 78 -2.80 -5.71 4.91
CA LEU A 78 -1.69 -4.79 5.20
C LEU A 78 -0.57 -5.50 5.97
N GLU A 79 -0.91 -6.32 6.96
CA GLU A 79 0.07 -7.13 7.71
C GLU A 79 0.80 -8.11 6.79
N GLU A 80 0.05 -8.81 5.94
CA GLU A 80 0.61 -9.74 4.97
C GLU A 80 1.51 -9.01 3.94
N GLN A 81 1.12 -7.82 3.48
CA GLN A 81 1.97 -6.98 2.64
C GLN A 81 3.25 -6.55 3.36
N SER A 82 3.15 -6.17 4.63
CA SER A 82 4.29 -5.79 5.47
C SER A 82 5.26 -6.97 5.63
N ARG A 83 4.73 -8.18 5.91
CA ARG A 83 5.50 -9.43 6.04
C ARG A 83 6.21 -9.78 4.73
N ARG A 84 5.51 -9.74 3.59
CA ARG A 84 6.11 -10.01 2.27
C ARG A 84 7.26 -9.06 1.95
N ARG A 85 7.15 -7.79 2.33
CA ARG A 85 8.23 -6.80 2.17
C ARG A 85 9.38 -7.05 3.12
N ALA A 86 9.09 -7.40 4.37
CA ALA A 86 10.11 -7.76 5.35
C ALA A 86 10.96 -8.94 4.86
N ASP A 87 10.32 -9.99 4.34
CA ASP A 87 11.02 -11.14 3.76
C ASP A 87 11.87 -10.73 2.55
N PHE A 88 11.33 -9.93 1.63
CA PHE A 88 12.07 -9.49 0.46
C PHE A 88 13.32 -8.71 0.86
N ARG A 89 13.16 -7.79 1.80
CA ARG A 89 14.26 -7.03 2.41
C ARG A 89 15.27 -7.96 3.05
N LEU A 90 14.82 -8.96 3.81
CA LEU A 90 15.68 -9.93 4.46
C LEU A 90 16.50 -10.71 3.43
N SER A 91 15.89 -11.23 2.36
CA SER A 91 16.61 -11.97 1.30
C SER A 91 17.69 -11.13 0.63
N LEU A 92 17.38 -9.88 0.26
CA LEU A 92 18.36 -9.00 -0.38
C LEU A 92 19.49 -8.60 0.57
N ARG A 93 19.16 -8.28 1.83
CA ARG A 93 20.17 -7.94 2.85
C ARG A 93 21.04 -9.12 3.23
N ALA A 94 20.48 -10.34 3.27
CA ALA A 94 21.23 -11.56 3.50
C ALA A 94 22.25 -11.81 2.39
N ALA A 95 21.86 -11.67 1.12
CA ALA A 95 22.78 -11.78 -0.01
C ALA A 95 23.90 -10.73 0.04
N ALA A 96 23.54 -9.47 0.31
CA ALA A 96 24.51 -8.38 0.46
C ALA A 96 25.46 -8.57 1.66
N ARG A 97 24.97 -9.10 2.78
CA ARG A 97 25.83 -9.48 3.93
C ARG A 97 26.73 -10.65 3.58
N GLY A 98 26.22 -11.65 2.87
CA GLY A 98 26.97 -12.83 2.46
C GLY A 98 28.18 -12.47 1.61
N ILE A 99 28.01 -11.58 0.62
CA ILE A 99 29.15 -11.09 -0.17
C ILE A 99 30.10 -10.21 0.66
N TRP A 100 29.56 -9.32 1.50
CA TRP A 100 30.37 -8.45 2.36
C TRP A 100 31.25 -9.22 3.35
N THR A 101 30.75 -10.35 3.88
CA THR A 101 31.49 -11.24 4.79
C THR A 101 32.39 -12.25 4.08
N GLY A 102 32.32 -12.37 2.74
CA GLY A 102 32.99 -13.42 1.98
C GLY A 102 32.34 -14.81 2.09
N GLN A 103 31.19 -14.93 2.76
CA GLN A 103 30.45 -16.20 2.87
C GLN A 103 29.76 -16.62 1.57
N LEU A 104 29.47 -15.67 0.68
CA LEU A 104 28.90 -15.93 -0.65
C LEU A 104 29.86 -15.39 -1.71
N SER A 105 30.11 -16.20 -2.74
CA SER A 105 30.73 -15.71 -3.97
C SER A 105 29.83 -14.69 -4.67
N ALA A 106 30.41 -13.84 -5.52
CA ALA A 106 29.65 -12.90 -6.35
C ALA A 106 28.53 -13.60 -7.14
N ASN A 107 28.81 -14.77 -7.73
CA ASN A 107 27.81 -15.55 -8.47
C ASN A 107 26.66 -16.03 -7.56
N ALA A 108 26.96 -16.55 -6.37
CA ALA A 108 25.94 -17.00 -5.42
C ALA A 108 25.06 -15.84 -4.90
N ALA A 109 25.68 -14.71 -4.56
CA ALA A 109 24.98 -13.49 -4.14
C ALA A 109 24.08 -12.95 -5.27
N ARG A 110 24.60 -12.88 -6.50
CA ARG A 110 23.83 -12.47 -7.70
C ARG A 110 22.60 -13.35 -7.90
N ASN A 111 22.78 -14.67 -7.92
CA ASN A 111 21.67 -15.61 -8.13
C ASN A 111 20.61 -15.48 -7.03
N THR A 112 21.04 -15.36 -5.77
CA THR A 112 20.13 -15.16 -4.63
C THR A 112 19.31 -13.88 -4.79
N MET A 113 19.94 -12.76 -5.16
CA MET A 113 19.23 -11.49 -5.40
C MET A 113 18.27 -11.56 -6.59
N LEU A 114 18.68 -12.17 -7.71
CA LEU A 114 17.84 -12.32 -8.90
C LEU A 114 16.60 -13.17 -8.62
N LEU A 115 16.76 -14.28 -7.90
CA LEU A 115 15.63 -15.13 -7.49
C LEU A 115 14.67 -14.38 -6.56
N ALA A 116 15.20 -13.61 -5.60
CA ALA A 116 14.39 -12.78 -4.71
C ALA A 116 13.61 -11.71 -5.48
N ILE A 117 14.26 -11.00 -6.42
CA ILE A 117 13.63 -9.99 -7.28
C ILE A 117 12.53 -10.61 -8.12
N HIS A 118 12.82 -11.70 -8.85
CA HIS A 118 11.84 -12.37 -9.70
C HIS A 118 10.59 -12.74 -8.90
N ARG A 119 10.75 -13.51 -7.82
CA ARG A 119 9.64 -13.95 -6.97
C ARG A 119 8.83 -12.77 -6.42
N ARG A 120 9.50 -11.74 -5.91
CA ARG A 120 8.83 -10.65 -5.21
C ARG A 120 8.21 -9.63 -6.17
N TYR A 121 8.78 -9.43 -7.36
CA TYR A 121 8.16 -8.59 -8.38
C TYR A 121 6.95 -9.27 -9.02
N THR A 122 6.97 -10.59 -9.23
CA THR A 122 5.76 -11.35 -9.61
C THR A 122 4.65 -11.18 -8.57
N ASN A 123 4.97 -11.35 -7.28
CA ASN A 123 4.00 -11.14 -6.20
C ASN A 123 3.48 -9.69 -6.15
N ALA A 124 4.34 -8.70 -6.37
CA ALA A 124 3.96 -7.29 -6.46
C ALA A 124 2.98 -7.05 -7.62
N TRP A 125 3.20 -7.70 -8.76
CA TRP A 125 2.30 -7.59 -9.90
C TRP A 125 0.93 -8.17 -9.59
N HIS A 126 0.88 -9.38 -9.02
CA HIS A 126 -0.37 -10.01 -8.60
C HIS A 126 -1.10 -9.19 -7.52
N GLU A 127 -0.36 -8.49 -6.66
CA GLU A 127 -0.96 -7.54 -5.72
C GLU A 127 -1.60 -6.35 -6.43
N GLY A 128 -0.95 -5.77 -7.44
CA GLY A 128 -1.54 -4.70 -8.24
C GLY A 128 -2.80 -5.15 -8.99
N MET A 129 -2.81 -6.37 -9.52
CA MET A 129 -4.00 -6.98 -10.15
C MET A 129 -5.15 -7.18 -9.15
N ARG A 130 -4.85 -7.66 -7.93
CA ARG A 130 -5.88 -7.83 -6.90
C ARG A 130 -6.53 -6.51 -6.47
N ARG A 131 -5.80 -5.39 -6.52
CA ARG A 131 -6.37 -4.06 -6.23
C ARG A 131 -7.46 -3.65 -7.20
N VAL A 132 -7.51 -4.29 -8.37
CA VAL A 132 -8.47 -4.02 -9.44
C VAL A 132 -9.42 -5.21 -9.66
N GLY A 133 -9.47 -6.14 -8.70
CA GLY A 133 -10.37 -7.29 -8.73
C GLY A 133 -9.97 -8.42 -9.68
N LEU A 134 -8.74 -8.44 -10.17
CA LEU A 134 -8.23 -9.48 -11.08
C LEU A 134 -7.36 -10.51 -10.36
N LYS A 135 -7.36 -11.74 -10.87
CA LYS A 135 -6.52 -12.85 -10.40
C LYS A 135 -5.30 -13.02 -11.31
N PRO A 136 -4.23 -13.70 -10.86
CA PRO A 136 -3.04 -13.93 -11.69
C PRO A 136 -3.34 -14.60 -13.04
N GLU A 137 -4.37 -15.44 -13.11
CA GLU A 137 -4.77 -16.16 -14.33
C GLU A 137 -5.38 -15.22 -15.39
N ASP A 138 -5.86 -14.05 -14.98
CA ASP A 138 -6.40 -13.02 -15.87
C ASP A 138 -5.28 -12.18 -16.55
N MET A 139 -4.01 -12.47 -16.25
CA MET A 139 -2.88 -11.70 -16.78
C MET A 139 -2.75 -11.86 -18.29
N THR A 140 -2.78 -10.73 -18.99
CA THR A 140 -2.56 -10.68 -20.43
C THR A 140 -1.08 -10.84 -20.79
N VAL A 141 -0.81 -11.22 -22.04
CA VAL A 141 0.57 -11.32 -22.55
C VAL A 141 1.32 -9.99 -22.43
N VAL A 142 0.66 -8.87 -22.69
CA VAL A 142 1.26 -7.52 -22.61
C VAL A 142 1.66 -7.19 -21.17
N GLU A 143 0.84 -7.56 -20.19
CA GLU A 143 1.16 -7.39 -18.77
C GLU A 143 2.32 -8.29 -18.33
N ALA A 144 2.33 -9.56 -18.77
CA ALA A 144 3.43 -10.48 -18.51
C ALA A 144 4.77 -9.94 -19.10
N MET A 145 4.74 -9.37 -20.30
CA MET A 145 5.90 -8.71 -20.90
C MET A 145 6.36 -7.48 -20.10
N ALA A 146 5.43 -6.69 -19.58
CA ALA A 146 5.74 -5.53 -18.75
C ALA A 146 6.33 -5.93 -17.38
N LEU A 147 5.82 -7.00 -16.76
CA LEU A 147 6.42 -7.62 -15.56
C LEU A 147 7.85 -8.10 -15.84
N ASN A 148 8.04 -8.86 -16.92
CA ASN A 148 9.38 -9.36 -17.28
C ASN A 148 10.36 -8.20 -17.54
N THR A 149 9.90 -7.12 -18.20
CA THR A 149 10.69 -5.89 -18.39
C THR A 149 11.11 -5.28 -17.05
N ALA A 150 10.22 -5.24 -16.05
CA ALA A 150 10.55 -4.73 -14.72
C ALA A 150 11.59 -5.62 -14.00
N ILE A 151 11.45 -6.95 -14.09
CA ILE A 151 12.39 -7.93 -13.52
C ILE A 151 13.77 -7.79 -14.18
N LEU A 152 13.85 -7.80 -15.51
CA LEU A 152 15.11 -7.66 -16.25
C LEU A 152 15.78 -6.32 -15.98
N SER A 153 15.01 -5.24 -15.88
CA SER A 153 15.53 -3.92 -15.53
C SER A 153 16.18 -3.91 -14.15
N ALA A 154 15.50 -4.46 -13.14
CA ALA A 154 16.06 -4.62 -11.79
C ALA A 154 17.32 -5.51 -11.80
N GLY A 155 17.30 -6.61 -12.56
CA GLY A 155 18.40 -7.56 -12.66
C GLY A 155 19.70 -6.97 -13.23
N ARG A 156 19.61 -6.08 -14.23
CA ARG A 156 20.80 -5.38 -14.79
C ARG A 156 21.60 -4.62 -13.74
N HIS A 157 20.93 -4.08 -12.72
CA HIS A 157 21.59 -3.36 -11.63
C HIS A 157 22.21 -4.30 -10.58
N VAL A 158 21.72 -5.54 -10.45
CA VAL A 158 22.24 -6.53 -9.49
C VAL A 158 23.69 -6.87 -9.82
N THR A 159 24.01 -7.15 -11.09
CA THR A 159 25.38 -7.50 -11.49
C THR A 159 26.37 -6.40 -11.13
N ARG A 160 26.03 -5.14 -11.43
CA ARG A 160 26.87 -3.98 -11.09
C ARG A 160 27.02 -3.78 -9.59
N PHE A 161 25.95 -4.02 -8.83
CA PHE A 161 25.98 -3.93 -7.38
C PHE A 161 26.84 -5.00 -6.73
N VAL A 162 26.71 -6.25 -7.17
CA VAL A 162 27.48 -7.38 -6.67
C VAL A 162 28.98 -7.15 -6.91
N ALA A 163 29.38 -6.79 -8.13
CA ALA A 163 30.78 -6.44 -8.42
C ALA A 163 31.29 -5.27 -7.56
N TRP A 164 30.44 -4.25 -7.35
CA TRP A 164 30.77 -3.11 -6.50
C TRP A 164 30.92 -3.48 -5.01
N ALA A 165 30.10 -4.42 -4.52
CA ALA A 165 30.09 -4.89 -3.14
C ALA A 165 31.24 -5.86 -2.84
N GLU A 166 31.66 -6.65 -3.83
CA GLU A 166 32.83 -7.54 -3.75
C GLU A 166 34.13 -6.80 -3.49
N MET A 167 34.25 -5.56 -3.99
CA MET A 167 35.41 -4.68 -3.73
C MET A 167 35.31 -3.91 -2.39
N ARG A 168 34.30 -4.21 -1.55
CA ARG A 168 33.95 -3.46 -0.34
C ARG A 168 33.61 -4.41 0.77
N THR A 169 34.57 -5.25 1.15
CA THR A 169 34.34 -6.33 2.10
C THR A 169 34.55 -5.88 3.53
N ARG A 170 34.21 -6.78 4.47
CA ARG A 170 34.55 -6.64 5.88
C ARG A 170 36.07 -6.59 6.09
N ALA A 171 36.84 -7.35 5.30
CA ALA A 171 38.30 -7.41 5.43
C ALA A 171 38.94 -6.05 5.10
N ASP A 172 38.33 -5.28 4.21
CA ASP A 172 38.76 -3.93 3.83
C ASP A 172 38.33 -2.84 4.83
N GLY A 173 37.76 -3.22 5.98
CA GLY A 173 37.24 -2.28 6.99
C GLY A 173 35.97 -1.53 6.57
N VAL A 174 35.35 -1.87 5.43
CA VAL A 174 34.14 -1.21 4.97
C VAL A 174 32.95 -1.62 5.84
N LEU A 175 32.18 -0.64 6.31
CA LEU A 175 31.00 -0.89 7.11
C LEU A 175 29.86 -1.46 6.26
N LEU A 176 29.25 -2.57 6.70
CA LEU A 176 28.10 -3.21 6.04
C LEU A 176 26.96 -2.21 5.72
N ARG A 177 26.73 -1.22 6.59
CA ARG A 177 25.66 -0.23 6.43
C ARG A 177 25.77 0.60 5.14
N THR A 178 26.97 0.69 4.55
CA THR A 178 27.19 1.42 3.28
C THR A 178 26.53 0.74 2.08
N LEU A 179 26.20 -0.55 2.19
CA LEU A 179 25.53 -1.32 1.12
C LEU A 179 24.00 -1.08 1.12
N TRP A 180 23.41 -0.73 2.27
CA TRP A 180 21.97 -0.66 2.46
C TRP A 180 21.22 0.32 1.54
N PRO A 181 21.70 1.55 1.29
CA PRO A 181 20.99 2.47 0.41
C PRO A 181 20.76 1.89 -0.99
N ARG A 182 21.73 1.13 -1.53
CA ARG A 182 21.59 0.45 -2.81
C ARG A 182 20.59 -0.70 -2.72
N VAL A 183 20.68 -1.53 -1.68
CA VAL A 183 19.74 -2.63 -1.44
C VAL A 183 18.29 -2.14 -1.35
N GLU A 184 18.05 -1.01 -0.68
CA GLU A 184 16.70 -0.43 -0.55
C GLU A 184 16.13 0.06 -1.89
N THR A 185 16.94 0.25 -2.95
CA THR A 185 16.39 0.60 -4.27
C THR A 185 15.49 -0.48 -4.85
N TRP A 186 15.86 -1.76 -4.74
CA TRP A 186 15.02 -2.88 -5.19
C TRP A 186 13.79 -3.07 -4.30
N ILE A 187 13.96 -2.88 -2.99
CA ILE A 187 12.85 -2.96 -2.03
C ILE A 187 11.81 -1.88 -2.34
N ASN A 188 12.26 -0.66 -2.61
CA ASN A 188 11.40 0.45 -3.01
C ASN A 188 10.75 0.23 -4.38
N GLY A 189 11.41 -0.52 -5.27
CA GLY A 189 10.89 -0.93 -6.57
C GLY A 189 9.67 -1.83 -6.51
N TYR A 190 9.45 -2.57 -5.41
CA TYR A 190 8.26 -3.41 -5.21
C TYR A 190 6.96 -2.60 -5.42
N ASP A 191 6.84 -1.46 -4.75
CA ASP A 191 5.65 -0.60 -4.88
C ASP A 191 5.48 0.00 -6.27
N ALA A 192 6.59 0.29 -6.97
CA ALA A 192 6.54 0.76 -8.34
C ALA A 192 5.92 -0.31 -9.25
N VAL A 193 6.27 -1.58 -9.02
CA VAL A 193 5.69 -2.72 -9.74
C VAL A 193 4.21 -2.89 -9.41
N VAL A 194 3.81 -2.77 -8.13
CA VAL A 194 2.39 -2.80 -7.73
C VAL A 194 1.60 -1.71 -8.46
N ASN A 195 2.05 -0.45 -8.41
CA ASN A 195 1.35 0.67 -9.05
C ASN A 195 1.27 0.52 -10.56
N ARG A 196 2.33 0.01 -11.19
CA ARG A 196 2.34 -0.29 -12.63
C ARG A 196 1.32 -1.36 -12.99
N ALA A 197 1.28 -2.45 -12.21
CA ALA A 197 0.32 -3.52 -12.41
C ALA A 197 -1.12 -3.03 -12.22
N THR A 198 -1.42 -2.24 -11.18
CA THR A 198 -2.73 -1.61 -10.99
C THR A 198 -3.12 -0.75 -12.22
N ALA A 199 -2.21 0.09 -12.71
CA ALA A 199 -2.50 0.97 -13.84
C ALA A 199 -2.71 0.21 -15.17
N MET A 200 -2.03 -0.93 -15.37
CA MET A 200 -2.20 -1.74 -16.58
C MET A 200 -3.44 -2.64 -16.50
N ALA A 201 -3.69 -3.25 -15.35
CA ALA A 201 -4.73 -4.26 -15.16
C ALA A 201 -6.13 -3.67 -14.98
N GLY A 202 -6.23 -2.41 -14.54
CA GLY A 202 -7.49 -1.79 -14.09
C GLY A 202 -8.60 -1.61 -15.14
N LYS A 203 -8.56 -2.22 -16.33
CA LYS A 203 -9.59 -2.10 -17.39
C LYS A 203 -10.09 -0.66 -17.61
N ASP A 204 -9.18 0.31 -17.51
CA ASP A 204 -9.47 1.74 -17.62
C ASP A 204 -10.33 2.37 -16.49
N GLU A 205 -10.29 1.78 -15.30
CA GLU A 205 -10.91 2.31 -14.08
C GLU A 205 -10.33 3.68 -13.68
N LYS A 206 -11.08 4.40 -12.83
CA LYS A 206 -10.66 5.70 -12.28
C LYS A 206 -9.66 5.46 -11.15
N LEU A 207 -8.44 5.94 -11.33
CA LEU A 207 -7.38 5.87 -10.31
C LEU A 207 -7.07 7.27 -9.77
N GLU A 208 -7.08 7.39 -8.45
CA GLU A 208 -6.64 8.58 -7.70
C GLU A 208 -5.19 8.43 -7.27
N TRP A 209 -4.39 9.47 -7.52
CA TRP A 209 -3.06 9.59 -6.93
C TRP A 209 -3.18 10.01 -5.46
N ARG A 210 -2.75 9.15 -4.54
CA ARG A 210 -2.81 9.40 -3.09
C ARG A 210 -1.41 9.42 -2.48
N LEU A 211 -1.22 10.33 -1.54
CA LEU A 211 -0.02 10.41 -0.72
C LEU A 211 -0.09 9.41 0.43
N GLY A 212 0.96 8.64 0.65
CA GLY A 212 1.16 7.86 1.88
C GLY A 212 1.85 8.66 2.99
N VAL A 213 2.11 8.03 4.13
CA VAL A 213 2.77 8.66 5.29
C VAL A 213 4.28 8.81 5.04
N ALA A 214 4.70 9.96 4.53
CA ALA A 214 6.10 10.36 4.31
C ALA A 214 6.19 11.85 3.97
N GLU A 215 7.42 12.39 3.90
CA GLU A 215 7.66 13.66 3.22
C GLU A 215 7.44 13.52 1.71
N HIS A 216 6.85 14.53 1.09
CA HIS A 216 6.52 14.52 -0.35
C HIS A 216 7.09 15.75 -1.04
N CYS A 217 7.62 15.55 -2.25
CA CYS A 217 8.10 16.66 -3.05
C CYS A 217 6.94 17.47 -3.67
N SER A 218 7.23 18.67 -4.16
CA SER A 218 6.25 19.58 -4.76
C SER A 218 5.48 18.94 -5.93
N SER A 219 6.12 18.12 -6.78
CA SER A 219 5.41 17.38 -7.83
C SER A 219 4.40 16.39 -7.27
N CYS A 220 4.76 15.64 -6.23
CA CYS A 220 3.84 14.70 -5.58
C CYS A 220 2.63 15.42 -4.98
N LEU A 221 2.85 16.57 -4.34
CA LEU A 221 1.77 17.40 -3.79
C LEU A 221 0.81 17.90 -4.87
N ARG A 222 1.31 18.29 -6.05
CA ARG A 222 0.47 18.69 -7.20
C ARG A 222 -0.36 17.54 -7.79
N LEU A 223 0.17 16.32 -7.70
CA LEU A 223 -0.50 15.11 -8.18
C LEU A 223 -1.54 14.58 -7.19
N ASN A 224 -1.43 14.91 -5.90
CA ASN A 224 -2.36 14.43 -4.88
C ASN A 224 -3.82 14.76 -5.22
N GLY A 225 -4.68 13.75 -5.12
CA GLY A 225 -6.11 13.85 -5.42
C GLY A 225 -6.45 13.92 -6.91
N LYS A 226 -5.47 13.86 -7.81
CA LYS A 226 -5.75 13.78 -9.25
C LYS A 226 -6.31 12.43 -9.60
N VAL A 227 -7.47 12.45 -10.26
CA VAL A 227 -8.20 11.27 -10.73
C VAL A 227 -8.13 11.24 -12.24
N LYS A 228 -7.51 10.19 -12.77
CA LYS A 228 -7.44 9.90 -14.21
C LYS A 228 -7.71 8.41 -14.41
N ARG A 229 -8.01 8.02 -15.65
CA ARG A 229 -8.22 6.61 -15.96
C ARG A 229 -6.90 5.84 -15.94
N ALA A 230 -6.96 4.54 -15.69
CA ALA A 230 -5.78 3.68 -15.62
C ALA A 230 -4.94 3.73 -16.91
N SER A 231 -5.58 3.71 -18.09
CA SER A 231 -4.89 3.83 -19.39
C SER A 231 -4.15 5.16 -19.55
N TRP A 232 -4.68 6.25 -18.97
CA TRP A 232 -4.05 7.57 -19.02
C TRP A 232 -2.75 7.58 -18.22
N TRP A 233 -2.76 7.05 -16.99
CA TRP A 233 -1.54 6.96 -16.17
C TRP A 233 -0.47 6.11 -16.84
N ALA A 234 -0.87 4.95 -17.37
CA ALA A 234 0.02 4.03 -18.06
C ALA A 234 0.63 4.64 -19.34
N SER A 235 -0.21 5.21 -20.22
CA SER A 235 0.24 5.80 -21.49
C SER A 235 1.16 7.01 -21.32
N ASN A 236 0.95 7.82 -20.27
CA ASN A 236 1.81 8.96 -19.97
C ASN A 236 3.06 8.57 -19.16
N GLY A 237 3.18 7.32 -18.72
CA GLY A 237 4.29 6.86 -17.87
C GLY A 237 4.37 7.60 -16.54
N ILE A 238 3.25 8.17 -16.05
CA ILE A 238 3.19 8.90 -14.78
C ILE A 238 2.70 7.92 -13.73
N LEU A 239 3.63 7.25 -13.07
CA LEU A 239 3.36 6.20 -12.08
C LEU A 239 4.05 6.54 -10.75
N PRO A 240 3.38 6.37 -9.61
CA PRO A 240 4.02 6.64 -8.33
C PRO A 240 5.22 5.71 -8.11
N ARG A 241 6.29 6.30 -7.57
CA ARG A 241 7.51 5.61 -7.14
C ARG A 241 8.29 4.91 -8.26
N GLN A 242 8.05 5.30 -9.50
CA GLN A 242 8.88 4.84 -10.62
C GLN A 242 10.32 5.35 -10.46
N PRO A 243 11.33 4.46 -10.43
CA PRO A 243 12.72 4.87 -10.33
C PRO A 243 13.13 5.78 -11.49
N ASN A 244 13.86 6.85 -11.19
CA ASN A 244 14.30 7.85 -12.17
C ASN A 244 13.15 8.54 -12.90
N ALA A 245 11.98 8.67 -12.26
CA ALA A 245 10.85 9.45 -12.78
C ALA A 245 11.24 10.93 -12.93
N SER A 246 11.63 11.36 -14.13
CA SER A 246 12.02 12.75 -14.41
C SER A 246 10.90 13.75 -14.10
N TYR A 247 9.64 13.33 -14.23
CA TYR A 247 8.46 14.14 -13.92
C TYR A 247 8.21 14.37 -12.41
N LEU A 248 8.99 13.74 -11.53
CA LEU A 248 8.95 13.98 -10.09
C LEU A 248 10.26 14.60 -9.63
N VAL A 249 10.21 15.68 -8.83
CA VAL A 249 11.41 16.25 -8.18
C VAL A 249 12.15 15.20 -7.35
N CYS A 250 11.42 14.33 -6.65
CA CYS A 250 12.02 13.25 -5.87
C CYS A 250 12.54 12.08 -6.72
N ARG A 251 12.36 12.10 -8.04
CA ARG A 251 12.71 11.01 -8.98
C ARG A 251 12.11 9.65 -8.61
N GLY A 252 10.98 9.66 -7.90
CA GLY A 252 10.31 8.47 -7.38
C GLY A 252 10.94 7.87 -6.11
N PHE A 253 11.96 8.53 -5.52
CA PHE A 253 12.57 8.09 -4.28
C PHE A 253 11.84 8.66 -3.06
N ASN A 254 11.81 7.87 -1.98
CA ASN A 254 11.27 8.18 -0.64
C ASN A 254 9.79 8.58 -0.54
N CYS A 255 9.13 8.99 -1.62
CA CYS A 255 7.70 9.25 -1.59
C CYS A 255 6.93 7.93 -1.41
N LYS A 256 5.85 7.97 -0.62
CA LYS A 256 4.95 6.83 -0.40
C LYS A 256 3.65 6.97 -1.21
N CYS A 257 3.75 7.57 -2.39
CA CYS A 257 2.61 7.77 -3.27
C CYS A 257 2.10 6.43 -3.84
N VAL A 258 0.78 6.32 -4.04
CA VAL A 258 0.09 5.13 -4.57
C VAL A 258 -1.03 5.53 -5.53
N LEU A 259 -1.41 4.62 -6.43
CA LEU A 259 -2.65 4.71 -7.19
C LEU A 259 -3.70 3.83 -6.54
N LEU A 260 -4.88 4.39 -6.26
CA LEU A 260 -6.02 3.67 -5.69
C LEU A 260 -7.24 3.85 -6.59
N SER A 261 -8.04 2.80 -6.75
CA SER A 261 -9.34 2.89 -7.39
C SER A 261 -10.25 3.85 -6.62
N THR A 262 -11.06 4.63 -7.34
CA THR A 262 -11.89 5.68 -6.74
C THR A 262 -13.19 5.88 -7.52
N GLU A 263 -14.25 6.26 -6.80
CA GLU A 263 -15.49 6.66 -7.43
C GLU A 263 -15.57 8.14 -7.79
N LYS A 264 -14.62 8.94 -7.32
CA LYS A 264 -14.56 10.39 -7.59
C LYS A 264 -14.61 10.69 -9.09
N PRO A 265 -15.21 11.82 -9.49
CA PRO A 265 -15.21 12.24 -10.89
C PRO A 265 -13.79 12.48 -11.39
N LEU A 266 -13.58 12.31 -12.71
CA LEU A 266 -12.30 12.62 -13.36
C LEU A 266 -11.90 14.06 -13.09
N SER A 267 -10.64 14.29 -12.74
CA SER A 267 -10.12 15.64 -12.54
C SER A 267 -10.17 16.42 -13.86
N ARG A 268 -10.94 17.52 -13.85
CA ARG A 268 -11.08 18.44 -14.98
C ARG A 268 -9.78 19.21 -15.24
N GLY A 269 -9.63 19.68 -16.48
CA GLY A 269 -8.51 20.51 -16.91
C GLY A 269 -7.23 19.75 -17.26
N ARG A 270 -6.23 20.52 -17.70
CA ARG A 270 -4.89 20.02 -18.06
C ARG A 270 -4.15 19.54 -16.83
N MET A 271 -3.30 18.52 -17.01
CA MET A 271 -2.39 18.07 -15.95
C MET A 271 -1.47 19.22 -15.51
N PRO A 272 -1.17 19.37 -14.20
CA PRO A 272 -0.18 20.35 -13.77
C PRO A 272 1.14 20.14 -14.51
N LYS A 273 1.81 21.24 -14.87
CA LYS A 273 3.17 21.18 -15.40
C LYS A 273 4.07 20.58 -14.32
N LEU A 274 4.66 19.44 -14.67
CA LEU A 274 5.67 18.77 -13.87
C LEU A 274 7.06 19.29 -14.29
N PRO A 275 8.01 19.38 -13.36
CA PRO A 275 9.37 19.87 -13.60
C PRO A 275 10.19 18.94 -14.48
#